data_AF-E3MBE7-F1
#
_entry.id   AF-E3MBE7-F1
#
_cell.length_a   1.000
_cell.length_b   1.000
_cell.length_c   1.000
_cell.angle_alpha   90.00
_cell.angle_beta   90.00
_cell.angle_gamma   90.00
#
_symmetry.space_group_name_H-M   'P 1'
#
loop_
_entity.id
_entity.type
_entity.pdbx_description
1 polymer ?
#
loop_
_entity_poly.entity_id
_entity_poly.type
_entity_poly.pdbx_seq_one_letter_code
_entity_poly.pdbx_strand_id
1 'polypeptide(L)'
;MSGIRKIIILVFGIVFLLLESIYLIGVFTRNPVEVTEDVEVLPGDNITDFVPPFVPLLNDYAVVAGYNLLGCNIRKSMSQLNYNLLCYLNNTKLYVERNQSLSDLWYNKRTSCKKISFNTYEPLIRKGKRRMEDLTKFAFIRNPEERFVSFFVDKCLKAKFCGNCTDVRCAVKMIYDRLMPLAHNHSLFIKTNEKWWFEWHSAPQTWNCDFYKYISDFHLIPIGTSLEDRQIAMKKLQKVLRFAKVEDEYIEKIIRDTLESDTKHATHNSDLSQQVLEQVQTDPYVRHYLHRIYYFDYIAFGMKLPEFFNGQDFPKEYIPRS
;
A
#
# COMPACT_ATOMS: atom_id res chain seq x y z
N MET A 1 -82.57 -35.14 14.73
CA MET A 1 -81.31 -34.40 14.89
C MET A 1 -81.41 -33.12 14.06
N SER A 2 -81.60 -32.00 14.79
CA SER A 2 -82.21 -30.76 14.31
C SER A 2 -81.36 -30.00 13.29
N GLY A 3 -82.01 -29.52 12.21
CA GLY A 3 -81.40 -28.69 11.16
C GLY A 3 -80.68 -27.44 11.67
N ILE A 4 -80.99 -26.99 12.88
CA ILE A 4 -80.32 -25.88 13.57
C ILE A 4 -78.82 -26.17 13.78
N ARG A 5 -78.44 -27.41 14.08
CA ARG A 5 -77.02 -27.78 14.30
C ARG A 5 -76.20 -27.73 13.01
N LYS A 6 -76.81 -28.02 11.86
CA LYS A 6 -76.16 -27.90 10.54
C LYS A 6 -75.97 -26.44 10.14
N ILE A 7 -76.93 -25.57 10.44
CA ILE A 7 -76.85 -24.13 10.17
C ILE A 7 -75.73 -23.49 11.00
N ILE A 8 -75.63 -23.83 12.30
CA ILE A 8 -74.56 -23.30 13.16
C ILE A 8 -73.18 -23.71 12.65
N ILE A 9 -72.98 -24.98 12.28
CA ILE A 9 -71.70 -25.45 11.73
C ILE A 9 -71.35 -24.73 10.42
N LEU A 10 -72.33 -24.51 9.54
CA LEU A 10 -72.13 -23.80 8.29
C LEU A 10 -71.72 -22.33 8.52
N VAL A 11 -72.39 -21.64 9.45
CA VAL A 11 -72.09 -20.24 9.79
C VAL A 11 -70.69 -20.11 10.40
N PHE A 12 -70.33 -20.99 11.34
CA PHE A 12 -68.98 -20.98 11.92
C PHE A 12 -67.90 -21.31 10.88
N GLY A 13 -68.16 -22.23 9.95
CA GLY A 13 -67.24 -22.53 8.86
C GLY A 13 -67.00 -21.33 7.93
N ILE A 14 -68.05 -20.59 7.58
CA ILE A 14 -67.94 -19.38 6.75
C ILE A 14 -67.17 -18.28 7.48
N VAL A 15 -67.45 -18.06 8.77
CA VAL A 15 -66.73 -17.05 9.58
C VAL A 15 -65.25 -17.40 9.69
N PHE A 16 -64.91 -18.67 9.91
CA PHE A 16 -63.53 -19.12 9.99
C PHE A 16 -62.79 -18.91 8.66
N LEU A 17 -63.41 -19.27 7.53
CA LEU A 17 -62.82 -19.04 6.20
C LEU A 17 -62.62 -17.55 5.92
N LEU A 18 -63.55 -16.68 6.32
CA LEU A 18 -63.39 -15.23 6.17
C LEU A 18 -62.23 -14.69 7.02
N LEU A 19 -62.04 -15.20 8.24
CA LEU A 19 -60.93 -14.80 9.10
C LEU A 19 -59.58 -15.25 8.53
N GLU A 20 -59.49 -16.48 8.00
CA GLU A 20 -58.26 -16.93 7.32
C GLU A 20 -57.99 -16.13 6.04
N SER A 21 -59.04 -15.78 5.29
CA SER A 21 -58.91 -14.93 4.09
C SER A 21 -58.37 -13.55 4.45
N ILE A 22 -58.90 -12.92 5.51
CA ILE A 22 -58.44 -11.61 6.00
C ILE A 22 -56.99 -11.70 6.50
N TYR A 23 -56.64 -12.77 7.21
CA TYR A 23 -55.27 -13.00 7.68
C TYR A 23 -54.29 -13.15 6.51
N LEU A 24 -54.62 -13.97 5.51
CA LEU A 24 -53.80 -14.17 4.32
C LEU A 24 -53.66 -12.88 3.52
N ILE A 25 -54.75 -12.13 3.30
CA ILE A 25 -54.68 -10.82 2.65
C ILE A 25 -53.76 -9.89 3.46
N GLY A 26 -53.90 -9.82 4.79
CA GLY A 26 -53.02 -9.01 5.63
C GLY A 26 -51.54 -9.41 5.59
N VAL A 27 -51.22 -10.68 5.38
CA VAL A 27 -49.84 -11.16 5.19
C VAL A 27 -49.31 -10.80 3.81
N PHE A 28 -50.14 -10.93 2.75
CA PHE A 28 -49.73 -10.67 1.36
C PHE A 28 -49.83 -9.20 0.92
N THR A 29 -50.59 -8.36 1.63
CA THR A 29 -50.67 -6.90 1.41
C THR A 29 -49.76 -6.12 2.35
N ARG A 30 -49.01 -6.77 3.24
CA ARG A 30 -47.90 -6.10 3.91
C ARG A 30 -46.90 -5.71 2.85
N ASN A 31 -46.82 -4.42 2.58
CA ASN A 31 -45.73 -3.86 1.79
C ASN A 31 -44.42 -4.43 2.35
N PRO A 32 -43.49 -4.89 1.49
CA PRO A 32 -42.17 -5.28 1.96
C PRO A 32 -41.63 -4.10 2.78
N VAL A 33 -41.21 -4.40 4.02
CA VAL A 33 -40.49 -3.43 4.82
C VAL A 33 -39.28 -3.07 3.97
N GLU A 34 -39.28 -1.85 3.45
CA GLU A 34 -38.09 -1.25 2.86
C GLU A 34 -37.07 -1.21 4.00
N VAL A 35 -36.19 -2.20 4.04
CA VAL A 35 -35.00 -2.13 4.87
C VAL A 35 -34.15 -1.07 4.21
N THR A 36 -34.37 0.19 4.59
CA THR A 36 -33.38 1.22 4.39
C THR A 36 -32.17 0.76 5.18
N GLU A 37 -31.21 0.17 4.48
CA GLU A 37 -29.85 0.04 4.98
C GLU A 37 -29.44 1.47 5.32
N ASP A 38 -29.42 1.80 6.62
CA ASP A 38 -28.83 3.04 7.09
C ASP A 38 -27.38 2.99 6.64
N VAL A 39 -27.10 3.63 5.51
CA VAL A 39 -25.76 3.84 5.02
C VAL A 39 -25.06 4.59 6.13
N GLU A 40 -24.21 3.89 6.87
CA GLU A 40 -23.38 4.49 7.89
C GLU A 40 -22.48 5.50 7.17
N VAL A 41 -22.90 6.77 7.18
CA VAL A 41 -22.09 7.87 6.66
C VAL A 41 -20.87 7.93 7.56
N LEU A 42 -19.75 7.39 7.07
CA LEU A 42 -18.50 7.35 7.82
C LEU A 42 -18.20 8.76 8.35
N PRO A 43 -17.93 8.92 9.66
CA PRO A 43 -17.65 10.23 10.22
C PRO A 43 -16.30 10.74 9.71
N GLY A 44 -16.36 11.77 8.87
CA GLY A 44 -15.23 12.44 8.24
C GLY A 44 -15.72 13.15 7.00
N ASP A 45 -15.08 14.27 6.65
CA ASP A 45 -15.28 15.02 5.40
C ASP A 45 -15.96 14.28 4.23
N ASN A 46 -16.84 14.99 3.50
CA ASN A 46 -17.61 14.49 2.35
C ASN A 46 -16.74 14.18 1.10
N ILE A 47 -15.48 13.75 1.26
CA ILE A 47 -14.63 13.35 0.16
C ILE A 47 -15.11 12.01 -0.41
N THR A 48 -15.25 12.01 -1.72
CA THR A 48 -15.69 10.86 -2.50
C THR A 48 -14.66 10.46 -3.55
N ASP A 49 -13.78 11.39 -3.91
CA ASP A 49 -12.72 11.16 -4.89
C ASP A 49 -11.57 10.35 -4.30
N PHE A 50 -10.92 9.59 -5.17
CA PHE A 50 -9.72 8.85 -4.83
C PHE A 50 -8.51 9.57 -5.41
N VAL A 51 -7.39 9.47 -4.70
CA VAL A 51 -6.08 9.78 -5.26
C VAL A 51 -5.83 8.80 -6.41
N PRO A 52 -5.71 9.27 -7.66
CA PRO A 52 -5.57 8.37 -8.79
C PRO A 52 -4.22 7.66 -8.75
N PRO A 53 -4.12 6.43 -9.30
CA PRO A 53 -2.85 5.72 -9.36
C PRO A 53 -1.94 6.30 -10.44
N PHE A 54 -0.69 5.84 -10.44
CA PHE A 54 0.22 6.00 -11.58
C PHE A 54 0.56 7.46 -11.95
N VAL A 55 0.36 8.40 -11.03
CA VAL A 55 0.84 9.78 -11.19
C VAL A 55 2.36 9.77 -11.02
N PRO A 56 3.15 10.21 -12.02
CA PRO A 56 4.60 10.04 -11.97
C PRO A 56 5.29 10.87 -10.87
N LEU A 57 5.88 10.23 -9.87
CA LEU A 57 6.70 10.85 -8.82
C LEU A 57 8.20 10.89 -9.19
N LEU A 58 9.05 11.37 -8.28
CA LEU A 58 10.50 11.16 -8.33
C LEU A 58 10.83 9.68 -8.12
N ASN A 59 11.60 9.10 -9.04
CA ASN A 59 11.98 7.70 -8.97
C ASN A 59 13.39 7.53 -8.43
N ASP A 60 13.52 6.87 -7.28
CA ASP A 60 14.81 6.56 -6.68
C ASP A 60 15.36 5.23 -7.21
N TYR A 61 15.94 5.24 -8.40
CA TYR A 61 16.57 4.05 -8.97
C TYR A 61 18.03 3.87 -8.55
N ALA A 62 18.40 2.61 -8.35
CA ALA A 62 19.78 2.17 -8.26
C ALA A 62 20.05 1.01 -9.23
N VAL A 63 21.10 1.14 -10.04
CA VAL A 63 21.47 0.15 -11.06
C VAL A 63 22.79 -0.50 -10.68
N VAL A 64 22.82 -1.84 -10.65
CA VAL A 64 24.05 -2.63 -10.55
C VAL A 64 24.42 -3.09 -11.95
N ALA A 65 25.32 -2.34 -12.57
CA ALA A 65 25.69 -2.51 -13.97
C ALA A 65 26.22 -3.92 -14.30
N GLY A 66 26.96 -4.56 -13.38
CA GLY A 66 27.51 -5.91 -13.60
C GLY A 66 26.45 -6.99 -13.81
N TYR A 67 25.25 -6.82 -13.23
CA TYR A 67 24.18 -7.82 -13.26
C TYR A 67 22.96 -7.40 -14.10
N ASN A 68 23.02 -6.26 -14.80
CA ASN A 68 21.83 -5.66 -15.45
C ASN A 68 20.64 -5.54 -14.47
N LEU A 69 20.92 -5.30 -13.21
CA LEU A 69 19.93 -5.30 -12.13
C LEU A 69 19.54 -3.86 -11.79
N LEU A 70 18.25 -3.59 -11.71
CA LEU A 70 17.68 -2.31 -11.28
C LEU A 70 16.77 -2.55 -10.09
N GLY A 71 17.10 -1.92 -8.97
CA GLY A 71 16.20 -1.82 -7.83
C GLY A 71 15.58 -0.43 -7.76
N CYS A 72 14.27 -0.37 -7.63
CA CYS A 72 13.57 0.87 -7.31
C CYS A 72 13.38 1.00 -5.79
N ASN A 73 13.77 2.15 -5.23
CA ASN A 73 13.70 2.41 -3.80
C ASN A 73 12.41 3.15 -3.44
N ILE A 74 11.34 2.40 -3.27
CA ILE A 74 10.07 2.96 -2.78
C ILE A 74 10.22 3.30 -1.30
N ARG A 75 10.18 4.59 -0.98
CA ARG A 75 10.27 5.08 0.40
C ARG A 75 9.22 4.38 1.26
N LYS A 76 9.63 3.97 2.46
CA LYS A 76 8.81 3.25 3.47
C LYS A 76 8.48 1.78 3.13
N SER A 77 9.01 1.28 2.03
CA SER A 77 8.94 -0.12 1.62
C SER A 77 10.36 -0.70 1.54
N MET A 78 11.05 -0.78 2.68
CA MET A 78 12.39 -1.39 2.78
C MET A 78 13.49 -0.68 1.95
N SER A 79 13.30 0.61 1.62
CA SER A 79 14.20 1.39 0.75
C SER A 79 15.65 1.48 1.22
N GLN A 80 15.89 1.57 2.54
CA GLN A 80 17.26 1.62 3.09
C GLN A 80 18.02 0.33 2.82
N LEU A 81 17.39 -0.80 3.12
CA LEU A 81 17.98 -2.13 2.91
C LEU A 81 18.19 -2.39 1.42
N ASN A 82 17.22 -2.05 0.57
CA ASN A 82 17.35 -2.19 -0.87
C ASN A 82 18.56 -1.40 -1.41
N TYR A 83 18.73 -0.17 -0.96
CA TYR A 83 19.90 0.64 -1.32
C TYR A 83 21.22 -0.01 -0.87
N ASN A 84 21.29 -0.49 0.38
CA ASN A 84 22.49 -1.13 0.92
C ASN A 84 22.82 -2.44 0.17
N LEU A 85 21.80 -3.21 -0.19
CA LEU A 85 21.92 -4.41 -1.02
C LEU A 85 22.51 -4.09 -2.39
N LEU A 86 21.97 -3.09 -3.08
CA LEU A 86 22.46 -2.69 -4.40
C LEU A 86 23.90 -2.15 -4.28
N CYS A 87 24.19 -1.38 -3.23
CA CYS A 87 25.53 -0.89 -2.92
C CYS A 87 26.54 -2.03 -2.76
N TYR A 88 26.19 -3.05 -1.97
CA TYR A 88 26.99 -4.24 -1.78
C TYR A 88 27.27 -4.93 -3.11
N LEU A 89 26.24 -5.19 -3.93
CA LEU A 89 26.39 -5.90 -5.20
C LEU A 89 27.23 -5.13 -6.24
N ASN A 90 27.25 -3.80 -6.21
CA ASN A 90 28.05 -3.03 -7.16
C ASN A 90 29.55 -3.02 -6.84
N ASN A 91 29.93 -3.23 -5.58
CA ASN A 91 31.34 -3.35 -5.19
C ASN A 91 31.48 -4.16 -3.90
N THR A 92 31.32 -5.48 -4.02
CA THR A 92 31.33 -6.43 -2.90
C THR A 92 32.64 -6.34 -2.11
N LYS A 93 33.77 -6.28 -2.82
CA LYS A 93 35.12 -6.15 -2.22
C LYS A 93 35.23 -4.92 -1.32
N LEU A 94 34.90 -3.73 -1.84
CA LEU A 94 35.03 -2.50 -1.06
C LEU A 94 34.03 -2.43 0.09
N TYR A 95 32.83 -3.00 -0.08
CA TYR A 95 31.82 -3.06 0.98
C TYR A 95 32.30 -3.90 2.17
N VAL A 96 32.87 -5.08 1.89
CA VAL A 96 33.45 -5.97 2.90
C VAL A 96 34.71 -5.37 3.54
N GLU A 97 35.63 -4.81 2.74
CA GLU A 97 36.85 -4.14 3.24
C GLU A 97 36.54 -2.98 4.20
N ARG A 98 35.39 -2.33 4.03
CA ARG A 98 34.94 -1.21 4.88
C ARG A 98 34.11 -1.67 6.08
N ASN A 99 33.94 -2.97 6.28
CA ASN A 99 33.13 -3.56 7.35
C ASN A 99 31.72 -2.97 7.41
N GLN A 100 31.10 -2.76 6.23
CA GLN A 100 29.74 -2.23 6.14
C GLN A 100 28.71 -3.33 6.32
N SER A 101 27.55 -2.94 6.84
CA SER A 101 26.42 -3.82 7.10
C SER A 101 25.21 -3.41 6.28
N LEU A 102 24.41 -4.39 5.83
CA LEU A 102 23.13 -4.12 5.18
C LEU A 102 22.15 -3.35 6.08
N SER A 103 22.40 -3.36 7.40
CA SER A 103 21.66 -2.60 8.40
C SER A 103 22.11 -1.15 8.58
N ASP A 104 23.22 -0.74 7.95
CA ASP A 104 23.79 0.60 8.17
C ASP A 104 22.82 1.69 7.71
N LEU A 105 22.64 2.71 8.55
CA LEU A 105 21.85 3.89 8.21
C LEU A 105 22.56 4.70 7.11
N TRP A 106 21.78 5.31 6.23
CA TRP A 106 22.24 6.14 5.10
C TRP A 106 23.21 7.27 5.44
N TYR A 107 23.26 7.72 6.69
CA TYR A 107 24.18 8.76 7.17
C TYR A 107 25.59 8.24 7.45
N ASN A 108 25.76 6.93 7.64
CA ASN A 108 27.06 6.33 7.94
C ASN A 108 27.85 6.11 6.64
N LYS A 109 28.99 6.81 6.52
CA LYS A 109 30.08 6.70 5.52
C LYS A 109 29.72 6.01 4.18
N ARG A 110 29.16 6.80 3.25
CA ARG A 110 28.83 6.49 1.83
C ARG A 110 30.01 6.12 0.91
N THR A 111 31.21 5.78 1.40
CA THR A 111 32.41 5.76 0.54
C THR A 111 32.39 4.66 -0.53
N SER A 112 31.87 3.47 -0.21
CA SER A 112 31.68 2.36 -1.17
C SER A 112 30.52 2.59 -2.14
N CYS A 113 29.46 3.26 -1.67
CA CYS A 113 28.24 3.51 -2.42
C CYS A 113 28.31 4.77 -3.30
N LYS A 114 29.45 5.48 -3.37
CA LYS A 114 29.57 6.72 -4.17
C LYS A 114 29.20 6.55 -5.65
N LYS A 115 29.36 5.35 -6.21
CA LYS A 115 28.99 5.04 -7.60
C LYS A 115 27.52 4.62 -7.77
N ILE A 116 26.84 4.27 -6.68
CA ILE A 116 25.39 4.08 -6.65
C ILE A 116 24.77 5.31 -6.01
N SER A 117 24.72 6.43 -6.72
CA SER A 117 23.88 7.54 -6.28
C SER A 117 22.41 7.20 -6.55
N PHE A 118 21.51 7.89 -5.83
CA PHE A 118 20.13 8.08 -6.28
C PHE A 118 20.18 8.61 -7.72
N ASN A 119 19.33 8.08 -8.60
CA ASN A 119 19.23 8.42 -10.02
C ASN A 119 20.38 7.93 -10.90
N THR A 120 21.08 6.85 -10.54
CA THR A 120 22.09 6.25 -11.44
C THR A 120 21.51 5.73 -12.75
N TYR A 121 20.20 5.55 -12.82
CA TYR A 121 19.50 5.06 -14.00
C TYR A 121 19.42 6.08 -15.15
N GLU A 122 18.89 7.28 -14.91
CA GLU A 122 18.63 8.28 -15.97
C GLU A 122 19.90 8.61 -16.79
N PRO A 123 21.08 8.86 -16.18
CA PRO A 123 22.30 9.13 -16.93
C PRO A 123 22.77 7.95 -17.80
N LEU A 124 22.47 6.70 -17.43
CA LEU A 124 22.84 5.51 -18.21
C LEU A 124 21.97 5.39 -19.47
N ILE A 125 20.67 5.67 -19.35
CA ILE A 125 19.74 5.71 -20.48
C ILE A 125 20.07 6.86 -21.44
N ARG A 126 20.26 8.08 -20.91
CA ARG A 126 20.54 9.27 -21.73
C ARG A 126 21.82 9.12 -22.56
N LYS A 127 22.78 8.35 -22.06
CA LYS A 127 24.05 8.04 -22.76
C LYS A 127 23.95 6.82 -23.69
N GLY A 128 22.77 6.23 -23.86
CA GLY A 128 22.54 5.04 -24.70
C GLY A 128 23.24 3.79 -24.18
N LYS A 129 23.71 3.77 -22.93
CA LYS A 129 24.50 2.65 -22.39
C LYS A 129 23.64 1.43 -22.04
N ARG A 130 22.36 1.66 -21.71
CA ARG A 130 21.38 0.63 -21.34
C ARG A 130 19.98 1.11 -21.73
N ARG A 131 19.04 0.18 -21.84
CA ARG A 131 17.60 0.45 -21.99
C ARG A 131 16.85 -0.13 -20.78
N MET A 132 15.66 0.40 -20.46
CA MET A 132 14.88 -0.09 -19.31
C MET A 132 14.49 -1.55 -19.48
N GLU A 133 14.20 -1.91 -20.72
CA GLU A 133 13.69 -3.20 -21.17
C GLU A 133 14.73 -4.31 -20.95
N ASP A 134 16.02 -3.96 -21.01
CA ASP A 134 17.14 -4.90 -20.87
C ASP A 134 17.51 -5.22 -19.41
N LEU A 135 16.89 -4.52 -18.44
CA LEU A 135 17.21 -4.65 -17.01
C LEU A 135 16.27 -5.63 -16.32
N THR A 136 16.83 -6.47 -15.43
CA THR A 136 16.03 -7.15 -14.40
C THR A 136 15.61 -6.11 -13.38
N LYS A 137 14.31 -5.85 -13.27
CA LYS A 137 13.75 -4.79 -12.44
C LYS A 137 13.06 -5.40 -11.23
N PHE A 138 13.30 -4.84 -10.05
CA PHE A 138 12.58 -5.25 -8.85
C PHE A 138 12.30 -4.07 -7.92
N ALA A 139 11.26 -4.25 -7.11
CA ALA A 139 10.87 -3.28 -6.10
C ALA A 139 10.27 -4.02 -4.91
N PHE A 140 10.64 -3.57 -3.70
CA PHE A 140 9.91 -3.96 -2.51
C PHE A 140 8.63 -3.13 -2.43
N ILE A 141 7.51 -3.80 -2.23
CA ILE A 141 6.19 -3.20 -2.02
C ILE A 141 5.67 -3.62 -0.66
N ARG A 142 4.89 -2.77 -0.01
CA ARG A 142 4.42 -3.00 1.36
C ARG A 142 2.92 -2.78 1.45
N ASN A 143 2.26 -3.48 2.36
CA ASN A 143 0.86 -3.18 2.68
C ASN A 143 0.69 -1.67 2.98
N PRO A 144 -0.27 -0.98 2.35
CA PRO A 144 -0.45 0.45 2.52
C PRO A 144 -0.61 0.94 3.97
N GLU A 145 -1.34 0.21 4.82
CA GLU A 145 -1.51 0.56 6.24
C GLU A 145 -0.17 0.53 6.97
N GLU A 146 0.57 -0.57 6.85
CA GLU A 146 1.88 -0.70 7.48
C GLU A 146 2.89 0.32 6.95
N ARG A 147 2.82 0.63 5.65
CA ARG A 147 3.66 1.65 5.03
C ARG A 147 3.34 3.02 5.60
N PHE A 148 2.05 3.35 5.76
CA PHE A 148 1.61 4.59 6.40
C PHE A 148 2.09 4.67 7.85
N VAL A 149 1.97 3.60 8.65
CA VAL A 149 2.48 3.57 10.04
C VAL A 149 3.99 3.89 10.05
N SER A 150 4.77 3.27 9.15
CA SER A 150 6.20 3.55 9.01
C SER A 150 6.51 4.98 8.56
N PHE A 151 5.64 5.57 7.73
CA PHE A 151 5.71 6.98 7.37
C PHE A 151 5.44 7.87 8.58
N PHE A 152 4.31 7.70 9.25
CA PHE A 152 3.84 8.57 10.32
C PHE A 152 4.80 8.54 11.51
N VAL A 153 5.19 7.35 11.98
CA VAL A 153 6.11 7.22 13.13
C VAL A 153 7.47 7.84 12.84
N ASP A 154 8.06 7.56 11.69
CA ASP A 154 9.40 8.07 11.37
C ASP A 154 9.39 9.55 10.96
N LYS A 155 8.45 9.97 10.11
CA LYS A 155 8.46 11.31 9.51
C LYS A 155 7.66 12.32 10.32
N CYS A 156 6.47 11.97 10.79
CA CYS A 156 5.65 12.88 11.59
C CYS A 156 6.12 12.91 13.04
N LEU A 157 6.24 11.75 13.69
CA LEU A 157 6.48 11.73 15.13
C LEU A 157 7.94 11.93 15.51
N LYS A 158 8.87 11.20 14.88
CA LYS A 158 10.30 11.28 15.20
C LYS A 158 10.97 12.50 14.56
N ALA A 159 10.77 12.69 13.26
CA ALA A 159 11.44 13.76 12.52
C ALA A 159 10.65 15.07 12.45
N LYS A 160 9.42 15.14 12.98
CA LYS A 160 8.59 16.35 13.08
C LYS A 160 8.36 17.06 11.73
N PHE A 161 8.28 16.31 10.64
CA PHE A 161 8.08 16.84 9.28
C PHE A 161 6.62 17.01 8.85
N CYS A 162 5.66 16.72 9.73
CA CYS A 162 4.23 16.84 9.43
C CYS A 162 3.64 18.18 9.90
N GLY A 163 4.49 19.20 10.03
CA GLY A 163 4.10 20.55 10.46
C GLY A 163 3.41 20.52 11.82
N ASN A 164 2.18 21.06 11.86
CA ASN A 164 1.36 21.12 13.07
C ASN A 164 0.53 19.84 13.31
N CYS A 165 0.55 18.86 12.40
CA CYS A 165 -0.14 17.60 12.61
C CYS A 165 0.62 16.73 13.62
N THR A 166 -0.01 16.48 14.76
CA THR A 166 0.53 15.62 15.84
C THR A 166 -0.19 14.29 15.97
N ASP A 167 -1.36 14.12 15.34
CA ASP A 167 -2.16 12.89 15.34
C ASP A 167 -2.39 12.33 13.93
N VAL A 168 -2.90 11.08 13.89
CA VAL A 168 -3.13 10.33 12.64
C VAL A 168 -4.23 10.95 11.79
N ARG A 169 -5.32 11.46 12.38
CA ARG A 169 -6.44 12.08 11.65
C ARG A 169 -5.97 13.30 10.88
N CYS A 170 -5.20 14.19 11.52
CA CYS A 170 -4.60 15.35 10.85
C CYS A 170 -3.67 14.92 9.71
N ALA A 171 -2.83 13.91 9.94
CA ALA A 171 -1.87 13.46 8.94
C ALA A 171 -2.53 12.87 7.69
N VAL A 172 -3.54 12.00 7.83
CA VAL A 172 -4.22 11.41 6.66
C VAL A 172 -4.94 12.48 5.85
N LYS A 173 -5.58 13.46 6.52
CA LYS A 173 -6.19 14.61 5.85
C LYS A 173 -5.17 15.42 5.06
N MET A 174 -4.07 15.78 5.71
CA MET A 174 -3.01 16.56 5.09
C MET A 174 -2.41 15.83 3.87
N ILE A 175 -2.23 14.50 3.94
CA ILE A 175 -1.75 13.72 2.79
C ILE A 175 -2.73 13.84 1.63
N TYR A 176 -4.02 13.59 1.86
CA TYR A 176 -5.04 13.67 0.82
C TYR A 176 -5.10 15.07 0.18
N ASP A 177 -5.20 16.11 1.01
CA ASP A 177 -5.28 17.51 0.56
C ASP A 177 -4.07 17.93 -0.28
N ARG A 178 -2.89 17.35 -0.02
CA ARG A 178 -1.66 17.64 -0.76
C ARG A 178 -1.54 16.84 -2.06
N LEU A 179 -2.00 15.59 -2.08
CA LEU A 179 -1.88 14.71 -3.23
C LEU A 179 -2.93 14.99 -4.32
N MET A 180 -4.16 15.33 -3.96
CA MET A 180 -5.24 15.56 -4.93
C MET A 180 -4.92 16.67 -5.94
N PRO A 181 -4.48 17.88 -5.53
CA PRO A 181 -4.10 18.93 -6.49
C PRO A 181 -2.96 18.49 -7.41
N LEU A 182 -2.01 17.70 -6.92
CA LEU A 182 -0.89 17.20 -7.71
C LEU A 182 -1.33 16.20 -8.76
N ALA A 183 -2.27 15.33 -8.41
CA ALA A 183 -2.86 14.38 -9.34
C ALA A 183 -3.64 15.07 -10.48
N HIS A 184 -4.30 16.19 -10.20
CA HIS A 184 -5.03 16.94 -11.21
C HIS A 184 -4.13 17.83 -12.08
N ASN A 185 -3.03 18.35 -11.52
CA ASN A 185 -2.13 19.24 -12.22
C ASN A 185 -0.67 18.86 -11.99
N HIS A 186 -0.17 17.97 -12.84
CA HIS A 186 1.21 17.50 -12.79
C HIS A 186 2.24 18.63 -12.97
N SER A 187 1.88 19.77 -13.59
CA SER A 187 2.80 20.90 -13.76
C SER A 187 3.22 21.55 -12.44
N LEU A 188 2.44 21.34 -11.37
CA LEU A 188 2.78 21.79 -10.02
C LEU A 188 3.98 21.02 -9.46
N PHE A 189 4.22 19.81 -9.95
CA PHE A 189 5.19 18.89 -9.37
C PHE A 189 6.57 18.99 -10.05
N ILE A 190 7.49 19.68 -9.39
CA ILE A 190 8.91 19.66 -9.76
C ILE A 190 9.57 18.48 -9.06
N LYS A 191 9.66 17.33 -9.75
CA LYS A 191 10.09 16.05 -9.17
C LYS A 191 11.38 16.12 -8.36
N THR A 192 12.33 16.96 -8.75
CA THR A 192 13.66 17.07 -8.13
C THR A 192 13.74 18.06 -6.98
N ASN A 193 12.65 18.78 -6.69
CA ASN A 193 12.64 19.81 -5.65
C ASN A 193 12.38 19.18 -4.27
N GLU A 194 13.32 19.34 -3.35
CA GLU A 194 13.26 18.80 -1.98
C GLU A 194 12.05 19.29 -1.17
N LYS A 195 11.37 20.36 -1.59
CA LYS A 195 10.09 20.77 -1.00
C LYS A 195 9.00 19.69 -1.10
N TRP A 196 9.13 18.75 -2.04
CA TRP A 196 8.22 17.61 -2.22
C TRP A 196 8.61 16.37 -1.40
N TRP A 197 9.58 16.50 -0.50
CA TRP A 197 10.07 15.39 0.31
C TRP A 197 8.97 14.71 1.11
N PHE A 198 7.96 15.46 1.55
CA PHE A 198 6.80 14.91 2.23
C PHE A 198 6.05 13.93 1.31
N GLU A 199 5.67 14.37 0.11
CA GLU A 199 4.96 13.58 -0.90
C GLU A 199 5.76 12.37 -1.35
N TRP A 200 7.09 12.48 -1.45
CA TRP A 200 7.93 11.33 -1.77
C TRP A 200 7.75 10.19 -0.77
N HIS A 201 7.44 10.49 0.50
CA HIS A 201 7.26 9.48 1.54
C HIS A 201 5.80 9.07 1.76
N SER A 202 4.83 9.89 1.39
CA SER A 202 3.39 9.67 1.65
C SER A 202 2.56 9.36 0.41
N ALA A 203 3.04 9.63 -0.81
CA ALA A 203 2.32 9.28 -2.03
C ALA A 203 2.12 7.76 -2.16
N PRO A 204 1.08 7.32 -2.88
CA PRO A 204 0.88 5.92 -3.24
C PRO A 204 2.14 5.31 -3.87
N GLN A 205 2.38 4.04 -3.59
CA GLN A 205 3.54 3.32 -4.14
C GLN A 205 3.44 3.20 -5.66
N THR A 206 2.22 3.13 -6.21
CA THR A 206 1.94 3.17 -7.65
C THR A 206 2.45 4.43 -8.36
N TRP A 207 2.73 5.52 -7.64
CA TRP A 207 3.31 6.75 -8.21
C TRP A 207 4.82 6.65 -8.45
N ASN A 208 5.47 5.61 -7.91
CA ASN A 208 6.92 5.42 -7.98
C ASN A 208 7.30 4.51 -9.16
N CYS A 209 8.61 4.40 -9.39
CA CYS A 209 9.26 3.41 -10.25
C CYS A 209 8.79 3.40 -11.71
N ASP A 210 8.23 4.52 -12.19
CA ASP A 210 7.57 4.60 -13.50
C ASP A 210 6.60 3.42 -13.73
N PHE A 211 5.89 3.01 -12.67
CA PHE A 211 4.98 1.87 -12.74
C PHE A 211 3.86 2.05 -13.75
N TYR A 212 3.46 3.29 -14.03
CA TYR A 212 2.54 3.62 -15.12
C TYR A 212 2.98 3.04 -16.48
N LYS A 213 4.29 2.81 -16.67
CA LYS A 213 4.86 2.27 -17.90
C LYS A 213 5.36 0.83 -17.75
N TYR A 214 5.94 0.47 -16.61
CA TYR A 214 6.72 -0.77 -16.50
C TYR A 214 6.27 -1.74 -15.40
N ILE A 215 5.13 -1.51 -14.73
CA ILE A 215 4.74 -2.34 -13.57
C ILE A 215 4.74 -3.85 -13.86
N SER A 216 4.32 -4.27 -15.06
CA SER A 216 4.35 -5.67 -15.51
C SER A 216 5.74 -6.29 -15.60
N ASP A 217 6.76 -5.45 -15.78
CA ASP A 217 8.14 -5.88 -16.00
C ASP A 217 8.93 -5.93 -14.68
N PHE A 218 8.32 -5.51 -13.57
CA PHE A 218 8.95 -5.53 -12.25
C PHE A 218 8.68 -6.84 -11.52
N HIS A 219 9.73 -7.43 -10.97
CA HIS A 219 9.60 -8.39 -9.88
C HIS A 219 9.20 -7.66 -8.60
N LEU A 220 7.90 -7.65 -8.31
CA LEU A 220 7.36 -7.08 -7.08
C LEU A 220 7.59 -8.04 -5.90
N ILE A 221 8.20 -7.52 -4.84
CA ILE A 221 8.52 -8.27 -3.63
C ILE A 221 7.69 -7.70 -2.47
N PRO A 222 6.53 -8.30 -2.14
CA PRO A 222 5.78 -7.93 -0.96
C PRO A 222 6.61 -8.16 0.30
N ILE A 223 6.69 -7.14 1.15
CA ILE A 223 7.30 -7.19 2.47
C ILE A 223 6.24 -6.86 3.53
N GLY A 224 6.26 -7.60 4.63
CA GLY A 224 5.42 -7.36 5.80
C GLY A 224 6.27 -7.24 7.06
N THR A 225 5.59 -7.05 8.19
CA THR A 225 6.22 -6.89 9.51
C THR A 225 6.53 -8.21 10.21
N SER A 226 5.84 -9.30 9.86
CA SER A 226 6.06 -10.61 10.49
C SER A 226 7.39 -11.25 10.05
N LEU A 227 7.94 -12.16 10.86
CA LEU A 227 9.10 -12.96 10.44
C LEU A 227 8.79 -13.79 9.18
N GLU A 228 7.58 -14.33 9.08
CA GLU A 228 7.13 -15.14 7.95
C GLU A 228 7.10 -14.32 6.65
N ASP A 229 6.48 -13.13 6.67
CA ASP A 229 6.43 -12.24 5.51
C ASP A 229 7.82 -11.87 5.03
N ARG A 230 8.74 -11.63 5.97
CA ARG A 230 10.14 -11.32 5.66
C ARG A 230 10.86 -12.50 5.03
N GLN A 231 10.66 -13.71 5.54
CA GLN A 231 11.21 -14.91 4.93
C GLN A 231 10.66 -15.15 3.52
N ILE A 232 9.37 -14.90 3.29
CA ILE A 232 8.74 -14.99 1.97
C ILE A 232 9.34 -13.94 1.02
N ALA A 233 9.47 -12.69 1.47
CA ALA A 233 10.10 -11.62 0.71
C ALA A 233 11.55 -11.98 0.32
N MET A 234 12.32 -12.53 1.26
CA MET A 234 13.70 -12.95 1.04
C MET A 234 13.81 -14.11 0.04
N LYS A 235 12.90 -15.09 0.09
CA LYS A 235 12.82 -16.15 -0.93
C LYS A 235 12.53 -15.58 -2.33
N LYS A 236 11.64 -14.57 -2.43
CA LYS A 236 11.38 -13.89 -3.71
C LYS A 236 12.61 -13.11 -4.18
N LEU A 237 13.25 -12.36 -3.30
CA LEU A 237 14.49 -11.64 -3.60
C LEU A 237 15.58 -12.58 -4.11
N GLN A 238 15.81 -13.71 -3.44
CA GLN A 238 16.78 -14.73 -3.87
C GLN A 238 16.52 -15.18 -5.31
N LYS A 239 15.25 -15.42 -5.68
CA LYS A 239 14.90 -15.80 -7.06
C LYS A 239 15.24 -14.69 -8.07
N VAL A 240 14.94 -13.44 -7.73
CA VAL A 240 15.28 -12.27 -8.57
C VAL A 240 16.79 -12.14 -8.76
N LEU A 241 17.56 -12.25 -7.67
CA LEU A 241 19.02 -12.13 -7.73
C LEU A 241 19.65 -13.27 -8.55
N ARG A 242 19.15 -14.51 -8.39
CA ARG A 242 19.57 -15.64 -9.24
C ARG A 242 19.22 -15.41 -10.71
N PHE A 243 18.04 -14.89 -10.99
CA PHE A 243 17.63 -14.55 -12.35
C PHE A 243 18.56 -13.49 -12.97
N ALA A 244 18.99 -12.50 -12.18
CA ALA A 244 20.00 -11.51 -12.55
C ALA A 244 21.44 -12.05 -12.58
N LYS A 245 21.64 -13.36 -12.37
CA LYS A 245 22.94 -14.04 -12.36
C LYS A 245 23.91 -13.53 -11.30
N VAL A 246 23.38 -13.09 -10.15
CA VAL A 246 24.19 -12.81 -8.97
C VAL A 246 24.70 -14.13 -8.39
N GLU A 247 25.98 -14.15 -7.99
CA GLU A 247 26.64 -15.30 -7.40
C GLU A 247 25.99 -15.71 -6.06
N ASP A 248 25.87 -17.02 -5.83
CA ASP A 248 25.18 -17.55 -4.65
C ASP A 248 25.83 -17.07 -3.33
N GLU A 249 27.16 -16.88 -3.28
CA GLU A 249 27.84 -16.36 -2.09
C GLU A 249 27.33 -14.97 -1.66
N TYR A 250 27.03 -14.09 -2.62
CA TYR A 250 26.52 -12.75 -2.35
C TYR A 250 25.06 -12.79 -1.95
N ILE A 251 24.29 -13.69 -2.58
CA ILE A 251 22.89 -13.90 -2.24
C ILE A 251 22.77 -14.42 -0.80
N GLU A 252 23.54 -15.44 -0.43
CA GLU A 252 23.52 -16.00 0.92
C GLU A 252 23.84 -14.97 2.00
N LYS A 253 24.84 -14.11 1.76
CA LYS A 253 25.14 -12.98 2.66
C LYS A 253 23.96 -12.02 2.74
N ILE A 254 23.38 -11.63 1.62
CA ILE A 254 22.22 -10.73 1.58
C ILE A 254 21.05 -11.26 2.41
N ILE A 255 20.69 -12.54 2.20
CA ILE A 255 19.55 -13.14 2.88
C ILE A 255 19.81 -13.24 4.38
N ARG A 256 20.98 -13.72 4.79
CA ARG A 256 21.36 -13.85 6.20
C ARG A 256 21.35 -12.49 6.91
N ASP A 257 22.07 -11.52 6.38
CA ASP A 257 22.20 -10.19 6.99
C ASP A 257 20.86 -9.45 7.05
N THR A 258 19.98 -9.64 6.05
CA THR A 258 18.64 -9.04 6.05
C THR A 258 17.78 -9.59 7.19
N LEU A 259 17.77 -10.91 7.37
CA LEU A 259 16.98 -11.55 8.43
C LEU A 259 17.51 -11.23 9.83
N GLU A 260 18.84 -11.10 9.97
CA GLU A 260 19.48 -10.74 11.25
C GLU A 260 19.30 -9.25 11.61
N SER A 261 19.54 -8.34 10.67
CA SER A 261 19.51 -6.88 10.91
C SER A 261 18.16 -6.36 11.36
N ASP A 262 17.09 -6.94 10.82
CA ASP A 262 15.73 -6.50 11.10
C ASP A 262 15.27 -6.92 12.51
N THR A 263 16.06 -7.70 13.25
CA THR A 263 15.85 -7.92 14.70
C THR A 263 16.36 -6.76 15.56
N LYS A 264 17.31 -5.95 15.06
CA LYS A 264 18.01 -4.92 15.85
C LYS A 264 17.49 -3.49 15.66
N HIS A 265 16.84 -3.21 14.52
CA HIS A 265 16.39 -1.86 14.15
C HIS A 265 14.94 -1.77 13.65
N ALA A 266 14.13 -2.82 13.88
CA ALA A 266 12.73 -2.88 13.50
C ALA A 266 11.94 -1.69 14.07
N THR A 267 11.60 -0.73 13.22
CA THR A 267 10.70 0.37 13.57
C THR A 267 9.24 -0.08 13.63
N HIS A 268 8.94 -1.31 13.18
CA HIS A 268 7.59 -1.84 13.10
C HIS A 268 7.07 -2.46 14.41
N ASN A 269 7.97 -2.80 15.36
CA ASN A 269 7.59 -3.48 16.62
C ASN A 269 7.64 -2.58 17.86
N SER A 270 7.82 -1.26 17.71
CA SER A 270 7.69 -0.37 18.86
C SER A 270 6.24 -0.21 19.28
N ASP A 271 5.98 -0.06 20.58
CA ASP A 271 4.65 0.21 21.14
C ASP A 271 3.93 1.34 20.40
N LEU A 272 4.68 2.39 20.04
CA LEU A 272 4.16 3.52 19.27
C LEU A 272 3.64 3.11 17.88
N SER A 273 4.32 2.20 17.19
CA SER A 273 3.88 1.69 15.89
C SER A 273 2.64 0.82 16.02
N GLN A 274 2.53 0.04 17.09
CA GLN A 274 1.34 -0.76 17.36
C GLN A 274 0.13 0.11 17.67
N GLN A 275 0.29 1.16 18.49
CA GLN A 275 -0.77 2.14 18.77
C GLN A 275 -1.26 2.86 17.51
N VAL A 276 -0.34 3.29 16.64
CA VAL A 276 -0.70 3.94 15.37
C VAL A 276 -1.38 2.95 14.42
N LEU A 277 -0.94 1.69 14.38
CA LEU A 277 -1.56 0.63 13.58
C LEU A 277 -2.96 0.26 14.09
N GLU A 278 -3.18 0.30 15.41
CA GLU A 278 -4.51 0.10 15.98
C GLU A 278 -5.43 1.25 15.56
N GLN A 279 -4.99 2.50 15.65
CA GLN A 279 -5.78 3.66 15.21
C GLN A 279 -6.10 3.60 13.71
N VAL A 280 -5.06 3.51 12.87
CA VAL A 280 -5.00 2.60 11.72
C VAL A 280 -6.28 1.89 11.28
N GLN A 281 -6.49 0.81 12.04
CA GLN A 281 -7.40 -0.28 11.81
C GLN A 281 -8.67 -0.14 12.64
N THR A 282 -8.96 0.98 13.29
CA THR A 282 -10.17 1.10 14.14
C THR A 282 -10.88 2.43 13.98
N ASP A 283 -10.17 3.50 13.65
CA ASP A 283 -10.72 4.85 13.52
C ASP A 283 -11.37 5.03 12.12
N PRO A 284 -12.71 5.17 12.04
CA PRO A 284 -13.42 5.24 10.76
C PRO A 284 -12.98 6.41 9.87
N TYR A 285 -12.65 7.55 10.49
CA TYR A 285 -12.14 8.72 9.78
C TYR A 285 -10.81 8.41 9.09
N VAL A 286 -9.90 7.77 9.83
CA VAL A 286 -8.57 7.42 9.34
C VAL A 286 -8.67 6.41 8.20
N ARG A 287 -9.47 5.37 8.41
CA ARG A 287 -9.76 4.34 7.41
C ARG A 287 -10.32 4.92 6.12
N HIS A 288 -11.29 5.83 6.21
CA HIS A 288 -11.89 6.52 5.07
C HIS A 288 -10.84 7.23 4.20
N TYR A 289 -9.98 8.05 4.82
CA TYR A 289 -8.90 8.72 4.08
C TYR A 289 -7.89 7.76 3.50
N LEU A 290 -7.40 6.79 4.29
CA LEU A 290 -6.39 5.84 3.82
C LEU A 290 -6.92 5.02 2.65
N HIS A 291 -8.21 4.72 2.64
CA HIS A 291 -8.85 4.10 1.50
C HIS A 291 -8.76 4.99 0.26
N ARG A 292 -9.21 6.25 0.36
CA ARG A 292 -9.17 7.21 -0.76
C ARG A 292 -7.76 7.49 -1.26
N ILE A 293 -6.75 7.43 -0.38
CA ILE A 293 -5.35 7.66 -0.74
C ILE A 293 -4.73 6.41 -1.41
N TYR A 294 -4.91 5.22 -0.83
CA TYR A 294 -4.10 4.05 -1.18
C TYR A 294 -4.86 2.88 -1.80
N TYR A 295 -6.17 3.00 -2.07
CA TYR A 295 -6.96 1.94 -2.69
C TYR A 295 -6.27 1.28 -3.88
N PHE A 296 -5.75 2.08 -4.81
CA PHE A 296 -5.15 1.54 -6.02
C PHE A 296 -3.80 0.86 -5.80
N ASP A 297 -3.09 1.08 -4.69
CA ASP A 297 -1.93 0.27 -4.34
C ASP A 297 -2.36 -1.19 -4.09
N TYR A 298 -3.48 -1.40 -3.38
CA TYR A 298 -4.00 -2.76 -3.17
C TYR A 298 -4.32 -3.45 -4.50
N ILE A 299 -5.03 -2.74 -5.38
CA ILE A 299 -5.45 -3.27 -6.68
C ILE A 299 -4.24 -3.55 -7.59
N ALA A 300 -3.36 -2.56 -7.77
CA ALA A 300 -2.23 -2.66 -8.70
C ALA A 300 -1.24 -3.75 -8.30
N PHE A 301 -1.13 -4.06 -7.00
CA PHE A 301 -0.20 -5.06 -6.49
C PHE A 301 -0.84 -6.39 -6.08
N GLY A 302 -2.15 -6.55 -6.29
CA GLY A 302 -2.87 -7.76 -5.91
C GLY A 302 -2.83 -8.06 -4.42
N MET A 303 -2.84 -7.03 -3.57
CA MET A 303 -2.88 -7.19 -2.11
C MET A 303 -4.32 -7.35 -1.63
N LYS A 304 -4.50 -8.11 -0.54
CA LYS A 304 -5.81 -8.23 0.12
C LYS A 304 -6.26 -6.85 0.62
N LEU A 305 -7.45 -6.43 0.19
CA LEU A 305 -8.12 -5.26 0.74
C LEU A 305 -8.52 -5.53 2.21
N PRO A 306 -8.37 -4.54 3.11
CA PRO A 306 -8.94 -4.60 4.44
C PRO A 306 -10.44 -4.91 4.43
N GLU A 307 -10.88 -5.75 5.36
CA GLU A 307 -12.25 -6.29 5.39
C GLU A 307 -13.32 -5.23 5.68
N PHE A 308 -12.91 -4.06 6.18
CA PHE A 308 -13.82 -2.96 6.47
C PHE A 308 -14.15 -2.08 5.26
N PHE A 309 -13.52 -2.29 4.10
CA PHE A 309 -13.95 -1.62 2.86
C PHE A 309 -15.25 -2.26 2.36
N ASN A 310 -16.33 -1.47 2.31
CA ASN A 310 -17.65 -1.95 1.88
C ASN A 310 -17.96 -1.56 0.42
N GLY A 311 -19.05 -2.10 -0.13
CA GLY A 311 -19.47 -1.92 -1.53
C GLY A 311 -19.62 -0.46 -2.00
N GLN A 312 -19.86 0.48 -1.07
CA GLN A 312 -20.01 1.90 -1.37
C GLN A 312 -18.68 2.66 -1.35
N ASP A 313 -17.63 2.01 -0.85
CA ASP A 313 -16.31 2.57 -0.77
C ASP A 313 -15.48 2.36 -2.03
N PHE A 314 -16.03 1.77 -3.10
CA PHE A 314 -15.31 1.54 -4.36
C PHE A 314 -15.44 2.73 -5.33
N PRO A 315 -14.43 3.00 -6.18
CA PRO A 315 -14.55 4.03 -7.21
C PRO A 315 -15.69 3.67 -8.17
N LYS A 316 -16.60 4.63 -8.42
CA LYS A 316 -17.83 4.41 -9.19
C LYS A 316 -17.61 3.98 -10.64
N GLU A 317 -16.41 4.18 -11.19
CA GLU A 317 -15.94 3.58 -12.44
C GLU A 317 -14.43 3.85 -12.52
N TYR A 318 -13.60 2.80 -12.57
CA TYR A 318 -12.20 2.96 -12.98
C TYR A 318 -12.13 2.84 -14.50
N ILE A 319 -12.03 3.97 -15.19
CA ILE A 319 -11.60 3.99 -16.58
C ILE A 319 -10.08 4.18 -16.56
N PRO A 320 -9.26 3.14 -16.80
CA PRO A 320 -7.84 3.34 -16.99
C PRO A 320 -7.68 4.32 -18.16
N ARG A 321 -7.09 5.49 -17.92
CA ARG A 321 -6.64 6.35 -19.00
C ARG A 321 -5.53 5.58 -19.71
N SER A 322 -5.85 5.08 -20.89
CA SER A 322 -4.97 4.40 -21.85
C SER A 322 -3.72 5.21 -22.16
#